data_AF-A0A1W9Q7S6-F1
#
_entry.id   AF-A0A1W9Q7S6-F1
#
_cell.length_a   1.000
_cell.length_b   1.000
_cell.length_c   1.000
_cell.angle_alpha   90.00
_cell.angle_beta   90.00
_cell.angle_gamma   90.00
#
_symmetry.space_group_name_H-M   'P 1'
#
loop_
_entity.id
_entity.type
_entity.pdbx_description
1 polymer ?
#
loop_
_entity_poly.entity_id
_entity_poly.type
_entity_poly.pdbx_seq_one_letter_code
_entity_poly.pdbx_strand_id
1 'polypeptide(L)'
;MRPFPDKLVFVADSLLISLYRIIPDPLPAYLLGTFLLCFLCVIAGELTVSVALRFNRRYFNEMTEEMIRKEKLSMAAYEAGDKESYRALNKEATDVWGKRFFTMVAYSAGILWPIPFALAWMQTRFHGIAFPLAWPLSIAFGETVGYTFTFIPLYILCRIVFKYMRPHLPYFRGVQKLLDAI
;
A
#
# COMPACT_ATOMS: atom_id res chain seq x y z
N MET A 1 21.81 23.59 21.64
CA MET A 1 21.42 23.26 20.24
C MET A 1 20.75 21.90 20.24
N ARG A 2 19.51 21.76 19.75
CA ARG A 2 18.89 20.41 19.61
C ARG A 2 19.68 19.60 18.55
N PRO A 3 19.94 18.30 18.78
CA PRO A 3 20.60 17.44 17.79
C PRO A 3 19.78 17.35 16.50
N PHE A 4 20.43 17.06 15.37
CA PHE A 4 19.81 16.99 14.04
C PHE A 4 18.52 16.15 13.96
N PRO A 5 18.43 14.93 14.52
CA PRO A 5 17.19 14.14 14.50
C PRO A 5 16.02 14.84 15.20
N ASP A 6 16.25 15.52 16.32
CA ASP A 6 15.20 16.23 17.06
C ASP A 6 14.63 17.40 16.25
N LYS A 7 15.44 18.03 15.41
CA LYS A 7 14.98 19.07 14.49
C LYS A 7 14.05 18.50 13.42
N LEU A 8 14.38 17.34 12.86
CA LEU A 8 13.54 16.68 11.86
C LEU A 8 12.21 16.25 12.45
N VAL A 9 12.22 15.66 13.66
CA VAL A 9 10.99 15.26 14.36
C VAL A 9 10.13 16.48 14.64
N PHE A 10 10.71 17.61 15.06
CA PHE A 10 9.96 18.83 15.31
C PHE A 10 9.33 19.43 14.04
N VAL A 11 10.06 19.44 12.93
CA VAL A 11 9.54 19.92 11.63
C VAL A 11 8.43 18.99 11.14
N ALA A 12 8.64 17.68 11.20
CA ALA A 12 7.64 16.69 10.82
C ALA A 12 6.38 16.85 11.67
N ASP A 13 6.53 16.95 12.99
CA ASP A 13 5.42 17.15 13.91
C ASP A 13 4.65 18.44 13.62
N SER A 14 5.36 19.56 13.38
CA SER A 14 4.74 20.84 13.02
C SER A 14 3.97 20.77 11.69
N LEU A 15 4.48 20.02 10.72
CA LEU A 15 3.82 19.82 9.44
C LEU A 15 2.58 18.93 9.61
N LEU A 16 2.71 17.81 10.31
CA LEU A 16 1.61 16.86 10.50
C LEU A 16 0.48 17.47 11.34
N ILE A 17 0.79 18.21 12.40
CA ILE A 17 -0.24 18.85 13.23
C ILE A 17 -0.97 19.97 12.47
N SER A 18 -0.32 20.61 11.49
CA SER A 18 -0.97 21.66 10.69
C SER A 18 -2.18 21.13 9.91
N LEU A 19 -2.17 19.85 9.52
CA LEU A 19 -3.29 19.18 8.83
C LEU A 19 -4.56 19.13 9.69
N TYR A 20 -4.41 19.13 11.02
CA TYR A 20 -5.48 19.05 12.01
C TYR A 20 -5.97 20.44 12.47
N ARG A 21 -5.41 21.53 11.94
CA ARG A 21 -5.74 22.92 12.33
C ARG A 21 -6.49 23.69 11.25
N ILE A 22 -6.97 22.99 10.22
CA ILE A 22 -7.67 23.59 9.08
C ILE A 22 -9.08 24.04 9.49
N ILE A 23 -9.75 23.26 10.33
CA ILE A 23 -11.13 23.50 10.77
C ILE A 23 -11.13 23.87 12.26
N PRO A 24 -11.96 24.83 12.71
CA PRO A 24 -12.05 25.19 14.13
C PRO A 24 -12.70 24.11 15.01
N ASP A 25 -13.67 23.36 14.48
CA ASP A 25 -14.39 22.31 15.21
C ASP A 25 -13.52 21.05 15.38
N PRO A 26 -13.34 20.52 16.61
CA PRO A 26 -12.39 19.44 16.90
C PRO A 26 -12.63 18.13 16.14
N LEU A 27 -13.89 17.70 15.98
CA LEU A 27 -14.21 16.41 15.37
C LEU A 27 -13.95 16.38 13.86
N PRO A 28 -14.51 17.30 13.04
CA PRO A 28 -14.20 17.35 11.61
C PRO A 28 -12.75 17.75 11.35
N ALA A 29 -12.11 18.55 12.22
CA ALA A 29 -10.67 18.81 12.13
C ALA A 29 -9.85 17.53 12.30
N TYR A 30 -10.23 16.67 13.27
CA TYR A 30 -9.61 15.37 13.46
C TYR A 30 -9.80 14.43 12.27
N LEU A 31 -11.03 14.31 11.76
CA LEU A 31 -11.35 13.43 10.64
C LEU A 31 -10.64 13.89 9.36
N LEU A 32 -10.67 15.20 9.07
CA LEU A 32 -9.99 15.77 7.91
C LEU A 32 -8.47 15.62 8.04
N GLY A 33 -7.90 15.97 9.20
CA GLY A 33 -6.46 15.83 9.43
C GLY A 33 -5.98 14.38 9.29
N THR A 34 -6.76 13.43 9.81
CA THR A 34 -6.48 11.99 9.69
C THR A 34 -6.63 11.51 8.25
N PHE A 35 -7.65 11.98 7.51
CA PHE A 35 -7.79 11.70 6.09
C PHE A 35 -6.59 12.21 5.28
N LEU A 36 -6.14 13.45 5.52
CA LEU A 36 -4.97 14.01 4.85
C LEU A 36 -3.68 13.26 5.21
N LEU A 37 -3.49 12.88 6.47
CA LEU A 37 -2.37 12.06 6.92
C LEU A 37 -2.36 10.69 6.22
N CYS A 38 -3.51 10.02 6.17
CA CYS A 38 -3.69 8.77 5.44
C CYS A 38 -3.35 8.94 3.96
N PHE A 39 -3.81 10.03 3.33
CA PHE A 39 -3.55 10.31 1.93
C PHE A 39 -2.05 10.50 1.66
N LEU A 40 -1.33 11.20 2.54
CA LEU A 40 0.13 11.30 2.47
C LEU A 40 0.82 9.93 2.59
N CYS A 41 0.33 9.05 3.48
CA CYS A 41 0.84 7.68 3.60
C CYS A 41 0.64 6.89 2.30
N VAL A 42 -0.54 6.98 1.70
CA VAL A 42 -0.85 6.33 0.42
C VAL A 42 0.08 6.82 -0.68
N ILE A 43 0.27 8.14 -0.80
CA ILE A 43 1.19 8.73 -1.77
C ILE A 43 2.61 8.25 -1.55
N ALA A 44 3.11 8.31 -0.31
CA ALA A 44 4.48 7.89 0.02
C ALA A 44 4.72 6.41 -0.32
N GLY A 45 3.77 5.54 0.05
CA GLY A 45 3.82 4.11 -0.28
C GLY A 45 3.84 3.86 -1.79
N GLU A 46 2.90 4.47 -2.53
CA GLU A 46 2.79 4.33 -3.98
C GLU A 46 4.02 4.87 -4.72
N LEU A 47 4.56 6.01 -4.29
CA LEU A 47 5.80 6.56 -4.86
C LEU A 47 6.98 5.63 -4.60
N THR A 48 7.11 5.09 -3.40
CA THR A 48 8.19 4.16 -3.04
C THR A 48 8.16 2.93 -3.93
N VAL A 49 7.01 2.28 -4.07
CA VAL A 49 6.84 1.10 -4.93
C VAL A 49 7.05 1.46 -6.39
N SER A 50 6.55 2.60 -6.86
CA SER A 50 6.73 3.04 -8.24
C SER A 50 8.20 3.27 -8.59
N VAL A 51 8.97 3.86 -7.69
CA VAL A 51 10.41 4.06 -7.85
C VAL A 51 11.13 2.70 -7.85
N ALA A 52 10.81 1.82 -6.90
CA ALA A 52 11.41 0.48 -6.83
C ALA A 52 11.13 -0.34 -8.10
N LEU A 53 9.90 -0.32 -8.61
CA LEU A 53 9.53 -0.97 -9.87
C LEU A 53 10.24 -0.33 -11.07
N ARG A 54 10.43 0.99 -11.08
CA ARG A 54 11.14 1.69 -12.17
C ARG A 54 12.59 1.23 -12.26
N PHE A 55 13.29 1.11 -11.13
CA PHE A 55 14.67 0.61 -11.11
C PHE A 55 14.77 -0.87 -11.47
N ASN A 56 13.79 -1.68 -11.04
CA ASN A 56 13.78 -3.13 -11.26
C ASN A 56 12.96 -3.58 -12.47
N ARG A 57 12.56 -2.64 -13.35
CA ARG A 57 11.62 -2.92 -14.46
C ARG A 57 12.11 -4.03 -15.37
N ARG A 58 13.40 -4.03 -15.68
CA ARG A 58 14.02 -5.05 -16.54
C ARG A 58 13.88 -6.45 -15.95
N TYR A 59 14.26 -6.61 -14.67
CA TYR A 59 14.14 -7.88 -13.95
C TYR A 59 12.70 -8.39 -13.92
N PHE A 60 11.73 -7.50 -13.68
CA PHE A 60 10.32 -7.87 -13.66
C PHE A 60 9.79 -8.28 -15.04
N ASN A 61 10.21 -7.58 -16.10
CA ASN A 61 9.82 -7.92 -17.46
C ASN A 61 10.40 -9.28 -17.88
N GLU A 62 11.69 -9.51 -17.64
CA GLU A 62 12.36 -10.79 -17.93
C GLU A 62 11.69 -11.95 -17.19
N MET A 63 11.41 -11.79 -15.89
CA MET A 63 10.69 -12.78 -15.09
C MET A 63 9.26 -13.04 -15.59
N THR A 64 8.57 -11.99 -16.06
CA THR A 64 7.21 -12.11 -16.60
C THR A 64 7.20 -12.84 -17.95
N GLU A 65 8.11 -12.47 -18.85
CA GLU A 65 8.29 -13.11 -20.15
C GLU A 65 8.68 -14.58 -20.01
N GLU A 66 9.59 -14.89 -19.07
CA GLU A 66 10.02 -16.26 -18.79
C GLU A 66 8.86 -17.13 -18.30
N MET A 67 8.06 -16.62 -17.37
CA MET A 67 6.87 -17.32 -16.86
C MET A 67 5.87 -17.61 -18.00
N ILE A 68 5.50 -16.62 -18.80
CA ILE A 68 4.56 -16.79 -19.93
C ILE A 68 5.11 -17.81 -20.94
N ARG A 69 6.42 -17.76 -21.22
CA ARG A 69 7.06 -18.71 -22.14
C ARG A 69 6.98 -20.14 -21.61
N LYS A 70 7.29 -20.37 -20.33
CA LYS A 70 7.25 -21.71 -19.71
C LYS A 70 5.82 -22.25 -19.61
N GLU A 71 4.85 -21.40 -19.31
CA GLU A 71 3.43 -21.76 -19.30
C GLU A 71 2.94 -22.18 -20.70
N LYS A 72 3.32 -21.45 -21.76
CA LYS A 72 3.01 -21.85 -23.13
C LYS A 72 3.63 -23.20 -23.52
N LEU A 73 4.88 -23.42 -23.14
CA LEU A 73 5.57 -24.69 -23.43
C LEU A 73 4.96 -25.87 -22.68
N SER A 74 4.58 -25.70 -21.41
CA SER A 74 3.89 -26.76 -20.66
C SER A 74 2.54 -27.09 -21.30
N MET A 75 1.75 -26.08 -21.68
CA MET A 75 0.47 -26.30 -22.35
C MET A 75 0.62 -26.99 -23.71
N ALA A 76 1.62 -26.62 -24.51
CA ALA A 76 1.90 -27.30 -25.78
C ALA A 76 2.29 -28.78 -25.59
N ALA A 77 3.10 -29.10 -24.57
CA ALA A 77 3.44 -30.49 -24.25
C ALA A 77 2.22 -31.29 -23.77
N TYR A 78 1.31 -30.65 -23.02
CA TYR A 78 0.05 -31.25 -22.62
C TYR A 78 -0.84 -31.58 -23.82
N GLU A 79 -0.99 -30.64 -24.76
CA GLU A 79 -1.75 -30.82 -26.01
C GLU A 79 -1.17 -31.92 -26.90
N ALA A 80 0.15 -32.07 -26.93
CA ALA A 80 0.84 -33.14 -27.66
C ALA A 80 0.73 -34.52 -26.97
N GLY A 81 0.13 -34.59 -25.78
CA GLY A 81 0.01 -35.84 -25.01
C GLY A 81 1.30 -36.30 -24.32
N ASP A 82 2.36 -35.48 -24.36
CA ASP A 82 3.65 -35.78 -23.73
C ASP A 82 3.62 -35.43 -22.24
N LYS A 83 3.21 -36.40 -21.44
CA LYS A 83 3.08 -36.26 -19.98
C LYS A 83 4.42 -36.06 -19.26
N GLU A 84 5.53 -36.54 -19.82
CA GLU A 84 6.84 -36.42 -19.20
C GLU A 84 7.38 -35.00 -19.37
N SER A 85 7.37 -34.51 -20.61
CA SER A 85 7.74 -33.11 -20.91
C SER A 85 6.79 -32.13 -20.22
N TYR A 86 5.49 -32.41 -20.17
CA TYR A 86 4.53 -31.60 -19.43
C TYR A 86 4.92 -31.47 -17.96
N ARG A 87 5.23 -32.57 -17.27
CA ARG A 87 5.58 -32.54 -15.83
C ARG A 87 6.86 -31.73 -15.58
N ALA A 88 7.88 -31.91 -16.43
CA ALA A 88 9.13 -31.17 -16.32
C ALA A 88 8.91 -29.66 -16.52
N LEU A 89 8.26 -29.29 -17.61
CA LEU A 89 7.98 -27.88 -17.96
C LEU A 89 7.04 -27.22 -16.94
N ASN A 90 6.04 -27.94 -16.45
CA ASN A 90 5.10 -27.42 -15.45
C ASN A 90 5.79 -27.16 -14.10
N LYS A 91 6.74 -28.02 -13.69
CA LYS A 91 7.54 -27.77 -12.49
C LYS A 91 8.34 -26.48 -12.61
N GLU A 92 9.02 -26.30 -13.74
CA GLU A 92 9.78 -25.08 -13.99
C GLU A 92 8.90 -23.82 -14.07
N ALA A 93 7.71 -23.91 -14.69
CA ALA A 93 6.75 -22.82 -14.74
C ALA A 93 6.29 -22.42 -13.33
N THR A 94 6.03 -23.42 -12.48
CA THR A 94 5.60 -23.23 -11.08
C THR A 94 6.69 -22.51 -10.26
N ASP A 95 7.97 -22.87 -10.45
CA ASP A 95 9.08 -22.24 -9.74
C ASP A 95 9.22 -20.74 -10.09
N VAL A 96 9.09 -20.39 -11.38
CA VAL A 96 9.14 -19.00 -11.84
C VAL A 96 7.90 -18.23 -11.37
N TRP A 97 6.73 -18.85 -11.41
CA TRP A 97 5.49 -18.27 -10.87
C TRP A 97 5.62 -17.96 -9.37
N GLY A 98 6.18 -18.88 -8.59
CA GLY A 98 6.41 -18.70 -7.16
C GLY A 98 7.32 -17.49 -6.87
N LYS A 99 8.43 -17.36 -7.59
CA LYS A 99 9.34 -16.19 -7.48
C LYS A 99 8.62 -14.88 -7.78
N ARG A 100 7.79 -14.86 -8.83
CA ARG A 100 7.00 -13.69 -9.21
C ARG A 100 5.95 -13.34 -8.15
N PHE A 101 5.24 -14.34 -7.62
CA PHE A 101 4.26 -14.15 -6.56
C PHE A 101 4.88 -13.53 -5.31
N PHE A 102 5.98 -14.11 -4.79
CA PHE A 102 6.67 -13.55 -3.61
C PHE A 102 7.20 -12.14 -3.86
N THR A 103 7.68 -11.88 -5.08
CA THR A 103 8.11 -10.53 -5.48
C THR A 103 6.94 -9.54 -5.41
N MET A 104 5.76 -9.89 -5.92
CA MET A 104 4.56 -9.05 -5.82
C MET A 104 4.08 -8.85 -4.37
N VAL A 105 4.15 -9.89 -3.55
CA VAL A 105 3.84 -9.79 -2.10
C VAL A 105 4.81 -8.83 -1.41
N ALA A 106 6.11 -8.90 -1.71
CA ALA A 106 7.11 -8.00 -1.15
C ALA A 106 6.85 -6.53 -1.53
N TYR A 107 6.48 -6.25 -2.79
CA TYR A 107 6.07 -4.90 -3.20
C TYR A 107 4.80 -4.43 -2.50
N SER A 108 3.83 -5.33 -2.31
CA SER A 108 2.59 -5.03 -1.60
C SER A 108 2.85 -4.72 -0.13
N ALA A 109 3.73 -5.46 0.55
CA ALA A 109 4.17 -5.15 1.90
C ALA A 109 4.94 -3.81 1.94
N GLY A 110 5.78 -3.58 0.93
CA GLY A 110 6.51 -2.33 0.74
C GLY A 110 5.61 -1.12 0.71
N ILE A 111 4.38 -1.20 0.19
CA ILE A 111 3.48 -0.05 0.14
C ILE A 111 2.99 0.42 1.51
N LEU A 112 3.01 -0.45 2.52
CA LEU A 112 2.46 -0.21 3.85
C LEU A 112 3.47 0.42 4.81
N TRP A 113 4.73 0.57 4.41
CA TRP A 113 5.80 1.08 5.27
C TRP A 113 5.51 2.43 5.96
N PRO A 114 4.76 3.40 5.38
CA PRO A 114 4.49 4.67 6.04
C PRO A 114 3.47 4.56 7.19
N ILE A 115 2.65 3.51 7.20
CA ILE A 115 1.55 3.35 8.17
C ILE A 115 2.06 3.27 9.61
N PRO A 116 3.03 2.40 9.96
CA PRO A 116 3.60 2.38 11.31
C PRO A 116 4.11 3.74 11.80
N PHE A 117 4.74 4.54 10.95
CA PHE A 117 5.25 5.87 11.32
C PHE A 117 4.11 6.85 11.61
N ALA A 118 3.07 6.85 10.78
CA ALA A 118 1.89 7.67 10.99
C ALA A 118 1.15 7.28 12.27
N LEU A 119 0.97 5.98 12.53
CA LEU A 119 0.35 5.49 13.76
C LEU A 119 1.18 5.81 15.01
N ALA A 120 2.51 5.69 14.93
CA ALA A 120 3.41 6.06 16.02
C ALA A 120 3.33 7.56 16.31
N TRP A 121 3.31 8.42 15.28
CA TRP A 121 3.12 9.85 15.47
C TRP A 121 1.74 10.16 16.08
N MET A 122 0.67 9.55 15.57
CA MET A 122 -0.67 9.71 16.13
C MET A 122 -0.75 9.25 17.59
N GLN A 123 0.00 8.21 17.98
CA GLN A 123 0.09 7.79 19.38
C GLN A 123 0.58 8.93 20.28
N THR A 124 1.58 9.71 19.84
CA THR A 124 2.10 10.83 20.65
C THR A 124 1.09 11.97 20.85
N ARG A 125 0.05 12.06 20.00
CA ARG A 125 -0.93 13.16 20.00
C ARG A 125 -2.33 12.76 20.48
N PHE A 126 -2.75 11.52 20.20
CA PHE A 126 -4.13 11.06 20.36
C PHE A 126 -4.29 9.82 21.24
N HIS A 127 -3.22 9.29 21.87
CA HIS A 127 -3.28 8.08 22.68
C HIS A 127 -4.28 8.14 23.85
N GLY A 128 -4.50 9.32 24.43
CA GLY A 128 -5.47 9.51 25.52
C GLY A 128 -6.87 9.92 25.09
N ILE A 129 -7.15 9.98 23.78
CA ILE A 129 -8.46 10.45 23.27
C ILE A 129 -9.32 9.23 22.93
N ALA A 130 -10.45 9.12 23.62
CA ALA A 130 -11.47 8.12 23.37
C ALA A 130 -12.57 8.72 22.51
N PHE A 131 -12.83 8.12 21.34
CA PHE A 131 -13.88 8.55 20.43
C PHE A 131 -15.15 7.76 20.71
N PRO A 132 -16.28 8.40 21.04
CA PRO A 132 -17.54 7.70 21.26
C PRO A 132 -18.04 7.07 19.96
N LEU A 133 -18.45 5.81 20.03
CA LEU A 133 -19.04 5.09 18.91
C LEU A 133 -20.55 5.27 18.89
N ALA A 134 -21.07 5.61 17.71
CA ALA A 134 -22.51 5.63 17.47
C ALA A 134 -23.07 4.20 17.38
N TRP A 135 -24.33 4.05 17.79
CA TRP A 135 -25.11 2.83 17.58
C TRP A 135 -25.29 2.57 16.06
N PRO A 136 -25.16 1.33 15.55
CA PRO A 136 -25.03 0.06 16.27
C PRO A 136 -23.58 -0.43 16.48
N LEU A 137 -22.57 0.31 16.00
CA LEU A 137 -21.17 -0.11 16.10
C LEU A 137 -20.70 -0.25 17.56
N SER A 138 -21.32 0.50 18.47
CA SER A 138 -21.04 0.41 19.90
C SER A 138 -21.36 -0.96 20.52
N ILE A 139 -22.26 -1.75 19.91
CA ILE A 139 -22.58 -3.11 20.40
C ILE A 139 -21.42 -4.08 20.14
N ALA A 140 -20.73 -3.93 19.01
CA ALA A 140 -19.67 -4.85 18.60
C ALA A 140 -18.28 -4.44 19.12
N PHE A 141 -18.03 -3.14 19.28
CA PHE A 141 -16.70 -2.59 19.56
C PHE A 141 -16.59 -1.80 20.88
N GLY A 142 -17.68 -1.74 21.66
CA GLY A 142 -17.75 -0.97 22.91
C GLY A 142 -18.15 0.49 22.71
N GLU A 143 -18.30 1.23 23.80
CA GLU A 143 -18.79 2.62 23.75
C GLU A 143 -17.78 3.61 23.18
N THR A 144 -16.48 3.29 23.25
CA THR A 144 -15.41 4.17 22.77
C THR A 144 -14.32 3.40 22.03
N VAL A 145 -13.65 4.08 21.10
CA VAL A 145 -12.50 3.56 20.34
C VAL A 145 -11.34 4.54 20.33
N GLY A 146 -10.14 4.00 20.17
CA GLY A 146 -8.92 4.79 19.95
C GLY A 146 -8.75 5.24 18.50
N TYR A 147 -7.76 6.09 18.27
CA TYR A 147 -7.45 6.68 16.96
C TYR A 147 -7.22 5.64 15.85
N THR A 148 -6.66 4.46 16.16
CA THR A 148 -6.42 3.38 15.18
C THR A 148 -7.71 2.93 14.48
N PHE A 149 -8.84 2.87 15.20
CA PHE A 149 -10.13 2.46 14.65
C PHE A 149 -10.64 3.43 13.59
N THR A 150 -10.34 4.73 13.74
CA THR A 150 -10.68 5.75 12.74
C THR A 150 -9.65 5.81 11.60
N PHE A 151 -8.38 5.55 11.89
CA PHE A 151 -7.30 5.58 10.90
C PHE A 151 -7.48 4.51 9.82
N ILE A 152 -7.78 3.25 10.21
CA ILE A 152 -7.86 2.14 9.26
C ILE A 152 -8.93 2.35 8.18
N PRO A 153 -10.21 2.67 8.52
CA PRO A 153 -11.23 2.96 7.52
C PRO A 153 -10.89 4.17 6.65
N LEU A 154 -10.34 5.25 7.23
CA LEU A 154 -9.93 6.42 6.46
C LEU A 154 -8.77 6.12 5.52
N TYR A 155 -7.82 5.27 5.93
CA TYR A 155 -6.74 4.80 5.08
C TYR A 155 -7.27 3.97 3.90
N ILE A 156 -8.19 3.04 4.17
CA ILE A 156 -8.85 2.25 3.11
C ILE A 156 -9.60 3.17 2.15
N LEU A 157 -10.34 4.16 2.66
CA LEU A 157 -11.02 5.15 1.85
C LEU A 157 -10.02 5.94 0.98
N CYS A 158 -8.90 6.39 1.55
CA CYS A 158 -7.84 7.06 0.80
C CYS A 158 -7.25 6.18 -0.30
N ARG A 159 -7.05 4.88 -0.06
CA ARG A 159 -6.58 3.92 -1.07
C ARG A 159 -7.58 3.78 -2.21
N ILE A 160 -8.87 3.72 -1.90
CA ILE A 160 -9.95 3.67 -2.90
C ILE A 160 -9.96 4.95 -3.72
N VAL A 161 -9.98 6.12 -3.07
CA VAL A 161 -9.93 7.43 -3.75
C VAL A 161 -8.68 7.54 -4.63
N PHE A 162 -7.51 7.18 -4.12
CA PHE A 162 -6.26 7.22 -4.87
C PHE A 162 -6.29 6.29 -6.08
N LYS A 163 -6.89 5.10 -5.97
CA LYS A 163 -7.10 4.18 -7.10
C LYS A 163 -7.89 4.85 -8.24
N TYR A 164 -8.93 5.63 -7.92
CA TYR A 164 -9.70 6.38 -8.93
C TYR A 164 -8.96 7.61 -9.48
N MET A 165 -8.06 8.22 -8.71
CA MET A 165 -7.22 9.33 -9.17
C MET A 165 -6.06 8.86 -10.06
N ARG A 166 -5.55 7.64 -9.84
CA ARG A 166 -4.39 7.05 -10.52
C ARG A 166 -4.44 7.13 -12.07
N PRO A 167 -5.57 6.89 -12.77
CA PRO A 167 -5.66 6.97 -14.23
C PRO A 167 -5.47 8.39 -14.80
N HIS A 168 -5.74 9.41 -13.97
CA HIS A 168 -5.62 10.82 -14.32
C HIS A 168 -4.21 11.37 -14.07
N LEU A 169 -3.36 10.64 -13.32
CA LEU A 169 -1.98 11.03 -13.06
C LEU A 169 -1.05 10.46 -14.16
N PRO A 170 -0.37 11.32 -14.95
CA PRO A 170 0.43 10.88 -16.10
C PRO A 170 1.60 9.95 -15.73
N TYR A 171 2.10 10.03 -14.49
CA TYR A 171 3.20 9.19 -13.99
C TYR A 171 2.80 7.70 -13.81
N PHE A 172 1.54 7.40 -13.48
CA PHE A 172 1.10 6.04 -13.14
C PHE A 172 0.55 5.25 -14.34
N ARG A 173 0.32 5.89 -15.48
CA ARG A 173 -0.18 5.22 -16.70
C ARG A 173 0.77 4.12 -17.21
N GLY A 174 2.08 4.28 -17.03
CA GLY A 174 3.08 3.28 -17.43
C GLY A 174 3.19 2.07 -16.49
N VAL A 175 2.98 2.28 -15.18
CA VAL A 175 3.01 1.22 -14.16
C VAL A 175 1.69 0.44 -14.16
N GLN A 176 0.56 1.12 -14.38
CA GLN A 176 -0.75 0.48 -14.53
C GLN A 176 -0.78 -0.44 -15.75
N LYS A 177 -0.21 -0.06 -16.90
CA LYS A 177 -0.05 -0.97 -18.05
C LYS A 177 0.79 -2.21 -17.76
N LEU A 178 1.72 -2.14 -16.80
CA LEU A 178 2.55 -3.28 -16.38
C LEU A 178 1.79 -4.21 -15.42
N LEU A 179 0.90 -3.65 -14.59
CA LEU A 179 0.03 -4.37 -13.65
C LEU A 179 -1.23 -4.94 -14.31
N ASP A 180 -1.78 -4.27 -15.33
CA ASP A 180 -2.95 -4.70 -16.10
C ASP A 180 -2.59 -5.69 -17.22
N ALA A 181 -1.30 -5.84 -17.56
CA ALA A 181 -0.79 -6.87 -18.47
C ALA A 181 -0.41 -8.17 -17.74
N ILE A 182 -0.74 -8.27 -16.44
CA ILE A 182 -0.67 -9.46 -15.59
C ILE A 182 -2.05 -10.12 -15.61
#